data_AF-A0A967WBX3-F1
#
_entry.id   AF-A0A967WBX3-F1
#
_cell.length_a   1.000
_cell.length_b   1.000
_cell.length_c   1.000
_cell.angle_alpha   90.00
_cell.angle_beta   90.00
_cell.angle_gamma   90.00
#
_symmetry.space_group_name_H-M   'P 1'
#
loop_
_entity.id
_entity.type
_entity.pdbx_description
1 polymer ?
#
loop_
_entity_poly.entity_id
_entity_poly.type
_entity_poly.pdbx_seq_one_letter_code
_entity_poly.pdbx_strand_id
1 'polypeptide(L)'
;LHLLGLVGYHPQLFACVGCRSPLEPEVSYMSAADGGVLCPRCGHDWAGAATLSVNALKVLRFLQTRDWETCRLLRLNPSTRAEIERVMNSYITYHL
;
A
#
# COMPACT_ATOMS: atom_id res chain seq x y z
N LEU A 1 -9.47 3.89 3.52
CA LEU A 1 -8.90 2.60 3.97
C LEU A 1 -9.75 1.93 5.04
N HIS A 2 -10.29 2.66 6.03
CA HIS A 2 -11.19 2.07 7.04
C HIS A 2 -12.42 1.35 6.47
N LEU A 3 -13.07 1.90 5.43
CA LEU A 3 -14.21 1.25 4.77
C LEU A 3 -13.85 -0.10 4.13
N LEU A 4 -12.68 -0.24 3.51
CA LEU A 4 -12.21 -1.52 2.93
C LEU A 4 -11.91 -2.55 4.03
N GLY A 5 -11.36 -2.10 5.17
CA GLY A 5 -11.13 -2.96 6.33
C GLY A 5 -12.42 -3.52 6.95
N LEU A 6 -13.52 -2.76 6.90
CA LEU A 6 -14.84 -3.22 7.39
C LEU A 6 -15.45 -4.33 6.53
N VAL A 7 -15.01 -4.47 5.28
CA VAL A 7 -15.43 -5.55 4.36
C VAL A 7 -14.38 -6.68 4.26
N GLY A 8 -13.31 -6.64 5.06
CA GLY A 8 -12.24 -7.65 5.07
C GLY A 8 -11.10 -7.41 4.07
N TYR A 9 -11.14 -6.35 3.26
CA TYR A 9 -10.12 -6.02 2.26
C TYR A 9 -9.09 -5.03 2.80
N HIS A 10 -8.50 -5.36 3.95
CA HIS A 10 -7.46 -4.52 4.53
C HIS A 10 -6.09 -4.88 3.92
N PRO A 11 -5.46 -3.99 3.13
CA PRO A 11 -4.20 -4.34 2.48
C PRO A 11 -3.13 -4.62 3.53
N GLN A 12 -2.37 -5.70 3.36
CA GLN A 12 -1.24 -6.00 4.22
C GLN A 12 -0.05 -5.10 3.84
N LEU A 13 0.28 -4.16 4.72
CA LEU A 13 1.32 -3.15 4.50
C LEU A 13 2.58 -3.37 5.37
N PHE A 14 2.54 -4.27 6.35
CA PHE A 14 3.63 -4.45 7.31
C PHE A 14 4.50 -5.66 7.01
N ALA A 15 3.91 -6.73 6.51
CA ALA A 15 4.59 -7.95 6.11
C ALA A 15 4.39 -8.22 4.62
N CYS A 16 5.38 -8.82 3.98
CA CYS A 16 5.29 -9.24 2.58
C CYS A 16 4.20 -10.32 2.44
N VAL A 17 3.26 -10.16 1.52
CA VAL A 17 2.20 -11.17 1.29
C VAL A 17 2.75 -12.49 0.71
N GLY A 18 3.90 -12.46 0.04
CA GLY A 18 4.54 -13.66 -0.53
C GLY A 18 5.39 -14.44 0.47
N CYS A 19 6.27 -13.79 1.23
CA CYS A 19 7.21 -14.47 2.14
C CYS A 19 6.95 -14.24 3.63
N ARG A 20 5.99 -13.38 3.99
CA ARG A 20 5.64 -12.99 5.37
C ARG A 20 6.75 -12.30 6.16
N SER A 21 7.90 -12.02 5.54
CA SER A 21 8.94 -11.20 6.15
C SER A 21 8.45 -9.77 6.36
N PRO A 22 8.89 -9.07 7.43
CA PRO A 22 8.65 -7.64 7.59
C PRO A 22 9.11 -6.86 6.36
N LEU A 23 8.32 -5.85 5.98
CA LEU A 23 8.64 -4.97 4.87
C LEU A 23 9.54 -3.82 5.35
N GLU A 24 10.79 -3.89 4.91
CA GLU A 24 11.83 -2.89 5.14
C GLU A 24 11.55 -1.58 4.38
N PRO A 25 12.19 -0.45 4.76
CA PRO A 25 12.02 0.84 4.10
C PRO A 25 12.79 0.89 2.76
N GLU A 26 12.44 -0.02 1.86
CA GLU A 26 12.99 -0.19 0.52
C GLU A 26 11.88 -0.19 -0.54
N VAL A 27 12.25 -0.15 -1.82
CA VAL A 27 11.27 -0.20 -2.92
C VAL A 27 10.49 -1.50 -2.82
N SER A 28 9.18 -1.36 -2.70
CA SER A 28 8.26 -2.50 -2.58
C SER A 28 7.28 -2.48 -3.74
N TYR A 29 6.44 -3.52 -3.81
CA TYR A 29 5.50 -3.71 -4.91
C TYR A 29 4.10 -3.91 -4.34
N MET A 30 3.10 -3.16 -4.83
CA MET A 30 1.71 -3.43 -4.44
C MET A 30 1.10 -4.48 -5.37
N SER A 31 0.54 -5.53 -4.78
CA SER A 31 -0.28 -6.54 -5.44
C SER A 31 -1.71 -6.46 -4.92
N ALA A 32 -2.63 -6.02 -5.79
CA ALA A 32 -4.06 -6.06 -5.45
C ALA A 32 -4.58 -7.50 -5.37
N ALA A 33 -4.10 -8.38 -6.26
CA ALA A 33 -4.48 -9.79 -6.29
C ALA A 33 -4.09 -10.55 -5.02
N ASP A 34 -2.89 -10.29 -4.49
CA ASP A 34 -2.40 -10.92 -3.26
C ASP A 34 -2.84 -10.17 -1.99
N GLY A 35 -3.62 -9.09 -2.13
CA GLY A 35 -4.18 -8.36 -1.01
C GLY A 35 -3.18 -7.51 -0.22
N GLY A 36 -2.06 -7.09 -0.80
CA GLY A 36 -1.07 -6.28 -0.09
C GLY A 36 0.26 -6.08 -0.79
N VAL A 37 1.30 -5.83 0.00
CA VAL A 37 2.62 -5.42 -0.50
C VAL A 37 3.58 -6.62 -0.54
N LEU A 38 4.34 -6.71 -1.63
CA LEU A 38 5.44 -7.65 -1.85
C LEU A 38 6.78 -6.94 -1.64
N CYS A 39 7.71 -7.62 -0.96
CA CYS A 39 9.10 -7.15 -0.81
C CYS A 39 9.84 -7.25 -2.15
N PRO A 40 11.01 -6.61 -2.32
CA PRO A 40 11.73 -6.63 -3.60
C PRO A 40 11.99 -8.05 -4.12
N ARG A 41 12.34 -8.98 -3.21
CA ARG A 41 12.59 -10.38 -3.57
C ARG A 41 11.35 -11.08 -4.14
N CYS A 42 10.16 -10.78 -3.62
CA CYS A 42 8.92 -11.42 -4.06
C CYS A 42 8.25 -10.69 -5.24
N GLY A 43 8.55 -9.39 -5.41
CA GLY A 43 7.95 -8.56 -6.46
C GLY A 43 8.85 -8.32 -7.69
N HIS A 44 10.10 -8.78 -7.69
CA HIS A 44 11.09 -8.50 -8.75
C HIS A 44 10.60 -8.87 -10.16
N ASP A 45 9.94 -10.03 -10.29
CA ASP A 45 9.44 -10.56 -11.58
C ASP A 45 7.96 -10.26 -11.83
N TRP A 46 7.34 -9.41 -11.01
CA TRP A 46 5.90 -9.22 -11.06
C TRP A 46 5.52 -8.18 -12.12
N ALA A 47 5.26 -8.66 -13.33
CA ALA A 47 4.93 -7.85 -14.52
C ALA A 47 3.68 -6.95 -14.39
N GLY A 48 2.87 -7.12 -13.33
CA GLY A 48 1.67 -6.31 -13.05
C GLY A 48 1.75 -5.44 -11.80
N ALA A 49 2.88 -5.39 -11.09
CA ALA A 49 2.95 -4.71 -9.79
C ALA A 49 3.15 -3.22 -9.99
N ALA A 50 2.33 -2.43 -9.31
CA ALA A 50 2.67 -1.04 -9.11
C ALA A 50 3.87 -0.97 -8.16
N THR A 51 4.99 -0.43 -8.64
CA THR A 51 6.08 -0.02 -7.75
C THR A 51 5.54 0.95 -6.71
N LEU A 52 5.98 0.74 -5.48
CA LEU A 52 5.59 1.50 -4.31
C LEU A 52 6.84 2.05 -3.65
N SER A 53 6.98 3.37 -3.67
CA SER A 53 8.05 4.07 -2.99
C SER A 53 7.96 3.90 -1.48
N VAL A 54 9.10 4.04 -0.80
CA VAL A 54 9.19 4.02 0.67
C VAL A 54 8.27 5.07 1.30
N ASN A 55 8.16 6.24 0.67
CA ASN A 55 7.31 7.33 1.15
C ASN A 55 5.82 6.97 1.01
N ALA A 56 5.41 6.42 -0.14
CA ALA A 56 4.04 5.97 -0.33
C ALA A 56 3.68 4.84 0.66
N LEU A 57 4.57 3.86 0.89
CA LEU A 57 4.35 2.80 1.88
C LEU A 57 4.21 3.35 3.31
N LYS A 58 5.06 4.30 3.71
CA LYS A 58 4.95 4.98 5.01
C LYS A 58 3.61 5.69 5.18
N VAL A 59 3.18 6.42 4.15
CA VAL A 59 1.89 7.14 4.18
C VAL A 59 0.72 6.16 4.22
N LEU A 60 0.73 5.09 3.44
CA LEU A 60 -0.32 4.07 3.48
C LEU A 60 -0.43 3.43 4.87
N ARG A 61 0.70 3.07 5.50
CA ARG A 61 0.74 2.57 6.89
C ARG A 61 0.19 3.61 7.88
N PHE A 62 0.51 4.88 7.68
CA PHE A 62 0.01 5.97 8.52
C PHE A 62 -1.51 6.11 8.39
N LEU A 63 -2.04 6.17 7.16
CA LEU A 63 -3.47 6.25 6.89
C LEU A 63 -4.26 5.02 7.38
N GLN A 64 -3.59 3.89 7.55
CA GLN A 64 -4.16 2.65 8.04
C GLN A 64 -4.20 2.56 9.58
N THR A 65 -3.22 3.16 10.26
CA THR A 65 -3.04 3.03 11.71
C THR A 65 -3.48 4.25 12.52
N ARG A 66 -3.70 5.39 11.87
CA ARG A 66 -4.07 6.65 12.52
C ARG A 66 -5.52 7.00 12.26
N ASP A 67 -6.08 7.78 13.19
CA ASP A 67 -7.42 8.33 13.06
C ASP A 67 -7.49 9.41 11.97
N TRP A 68 -8.72 9.75 11.58
CA TRP A 68 -8.98 10.77 10.59
C TRP A 68 -8.41 12.15 10.99
N GLU A 69 -8.51 12.47 12.28
CA GLU A 69 -8.05 13.75 12.83
C GLU A 69 -6.56 13.98 12.61
N THR A 70 -5.75 12.94 12.81
CA THR A 70 -4.32 12.97 12.53
C THR A 70 -4.06 12.94 11.01
N CYS A 71 -4.81 12.13 10.27
CA CYS A 71 -4.62 11.98 8.82
C CYS A 71 -4.89 13.26 8.02
N ARG A 72 -5.90 14.07 8.38
CA ARG A 72 -6.24 15.28 7.62
C ARG A 72 -5.16 16.36 7.65
N LEU A 73 -4.25 16.30 8.62
CA LEU A 73 -3.14 17.23 8.76
C LEU A 73 -1.94 16.87 7.87
N LEU A 74 -1.96 15.68 7.25
CA LEU A 74 -0.86 15.16 6.45
C LEU A 74 -0.68 16.00 5.18
N ARG A 75 0.50 16.60 5.03
CA ARG A 75 0.89 17.30 3.80
C ARG A 75 1.75 16.38 2.94
N LEU A 76 1.18 15.94 1.83
CA LEU A 76 1.87 15.10 0.85
C LEU A 76 2.45 15.96 -0.27
N ASN A 77 3.67 15.62 -0.69
CA ASN A 77 4.17 16.16 -1.95
C ASN A 77 3.33 15.62 -3.12
N PRO A 78 3.25 16.35 -4.25
CA PRO A 78 2.39 15.96 -5.37
C PRO A 78 2.67 14.57 -5.95
N SER A 79 3.95 14.15 -6.00
CA SER A 79 4.35 12.85 -6.56
C SER A 79 3.91 11.68 -5.70
N THR A 80 4.10 11.77 -4.38
CA THR A 80 3.67 10.76 -3.41
C THR A 80 2.14 10.67 -3.36
N ARG A 81 1.43 11.81 -3.44
CA ARG A 81 -0.03 11.81 -3.53
C ARG A 81 -0.52 11.06 -4.79
N ALA A 82 0.02 11.41 -5.96
CA ALA A 82 -0.37 10.76 -7.21
C ALA A 82 -0.07 9.25 -7.21
N GLU A 83 1.07 8.86 -6.62
CA GLU A 83 1.43 7.44 -6.44
C GLU A 83 0.42 6.70 -5.56
N ILE A 84 0.07 7.26 -4.40
CA ILE A 84 -0.93 6.68 -3.48
C ILE A 84 -2.30 6.56 -4.15
N GLU A 85 -2.76 7.62 -4.82
CA GLU A 85 -4.04 7.63 -5.53
C GLU A 85 -4.08 6.53 -6.59
N ARG A 86 -3.04 6.41 -7.41
CA ARG A 86 -2.93 5.37 -8.44
C ARG A 86 -2.98 3.97 -7.84
N VAL A 87 -2.18 3.72 -6.80
CA VAL A 87 -2.09 2.40 -6.14
C VAL A 87 -3.43 2.03 -5.47
N MET A 88 -4.03 2.97 -4.74
CA MET A 88 -5.30 2.74 -4.05
C MET A 88 -6.47 2.57 -5.02
N ASN A 89 -6.50 3.33 -6.11
CA ASN A 89 -7.52 3.19 -7.14
C ASN A 89 -7.42 1.80 -7.82
N SER A 90 -6.20 1.37 -8.16
CA SER A 90 -5.97 0.03 -8.70
C SER A 90 -6.41 -1.07 -7.71
N TYR A 91 -6.12 -0.91 -6.42
CA TYR A 91 -6.53 -1.85 -5.39
C TYR A 91 -8.06 -1.92 -5.23
N ILE A 92 -8.73 -0.76 -5.20
CA ILE A 92 -10.19 -0.68 -5.08
C ILE A 92 -10.87 -1.27 -6.32
N THR A 93 -10.40 -0.91 -7.52
CA THR A 93 -10.95 -1.39 -8.79
C THR A 93 -10.82 -2.90 -8.95
N TYR A 94 -9.78 -3.52 -8.37
CA TYR A 94 -9.64 -4.97 -8.38
C TYR A 94 -10.68 -5.69 -7.51
N HIS A 95 -11.21 -5.03 -6.48
CA HIS A 95 -12.15 -5.60 -5.51
C HIS A 95 -13.61 -5.18 -5.72
N LEU A 96 -13.90 -4.35 -6.73
CA LEU A 96 -15.24 -3.95 -7.16
C LEU A 96 -15.67 -4.76 -8.38
#